data_AF-A0A941CZT2-F1
#
_entry.id   AF-A0A941CZT2-F1
#
_cell.length_a   1.000
_cell.length_b   1.000
_cell.length_c   1.000
_cell.angle_alpha   90.00
_cell.angle_beta   90.00
_cell.angle_gamma   90.00
#
_symmetry.space_group_name_H-M   'P 1'
#
loop_
_entity.id
_entity.type
_entity.pdbx_description
1 polymer ?
#
loop_
_entity_poly.entity_id
_entity_poly.type
_entity_poly.pdbx_seq_one_letter_code
_entity_poly.pdbx_strand_id
1 'polypeptide(L)'
;MAARKVRILGVHGLGHQEATWFKDWVDVIEGIYKNDPELELEFQACYYDPIFEGIDLTPLETAKAVGKLAWSGVTHLFQRERGLISDIQKTLHWTAGYVVAWVEDKEFQAKTRAMFLDQVRTFKPDIILAHSLGSLVTYNAISHPDAAEAAVASILKKAHYVTFGAQIGNPFVLGNLTQGRVQPLAVRQWHHLFNRYDPVFTAPLQGGGATNFEQILTPFNPGGLQNHSSTGYLGHSQTIARFWAPYAASADGGKAFGFAPLISPPPKRRRTKSPTRRRALLVGINDYVNPQDQLEGCVNDVFSISAVLQECGFDPEAIRTCLDRRATAQGILDRLEWLVEDFQPGDERVFYYSGHGAQMPVYGPTEEPDRLVETLVPSDFNWSPETAITDEHIYALYSQLPYDARLVMIFDCCHSGGVHRQGGARARGITPPDDIRHRQLKWDVRAQMWVDREFERINADFSTSTKSNADFFGKGGSTLRLGRAAMLRAQTSQTEYRRAKTGAGAVGPYLPMIIEACGEDQLSFEYRHGATSYGAFTFCFASILREYKSLTFAQLVERTKQKLAELQYGQTPQILGPSLFVDAQIPWPTGQGGKTSPPAGTPGGSTPKLSG
;
A
#
# COMPACT_ATOMS: atom_id res chain seq x y z
N MET A 1 -37.33 -3.33 34.28
CA MET A 1 -37.18 -3.65 32.84
C MET A 1 -36.26 -4.85 32.74
N ALA A 2 -36.39 -5.72 31.74
CA ALA A 2 -35.44 -6.82 31.57
C ALA A 2 -34.06 -6.25 31.23
N ALA A 3 -32.99 -6.75 31.85
CA ALA A 3 -31.63 -6.35 31.54
C ALA A 3 -31.34 -6.61 30.06
N ARG A 4 -30.69 -5.67 29.39
CA ARG A 4 -30.38 -5.73 27.98
C ARG A 4 -29.15 -6.60 27.77
N LYS A 5 -29.38 -7.81 27.24
CA LYS A 5 -28.31 -8.76 26.94
C LYS A 5 -27.52 -8.34 25.70
N VAL A 6 -26.20 -8.22 25.82
CA VAL A 6 -25.25 -7.95 24.74
C VAL A 6 -24.29 -9.12 24.62
N ARG A 7 -24.24 -9.72 23.43
CA ARG A 7 -23.38 -10.87 23.14
C ARG A 7 -22.10 -10.45 22.43
N ILE A 8 -20.97 -10.76 23.04
CA ILE A 8 -19.64 -10.38 22.57
C ILE A 8 -18.85 -11.63 22.21
N LEU A 9 -18.54 -11.79 20.92
CA LEU A 9 -17.69 -12.87 20.41
C LEU A 9 -16.25 -12.35 20.28
N GLY A 10 -15.32 -12.94 21.04
CA GLY A 10 -13.89 -12.63 20.96
C GLY A 10 -13.13 -13.62 20.08
N VAL A 11 -12.25 -13.10 19.22
CA VAL A 11 -11.49 -13.88 18.24
C VAL A 11 -10.02 -13.40 18.21
N HIS A 12 -9.07 -14.27 18.57
CA HIS A 12 -7.64 -13.91 18.66
C HIS A 12 -6.74 -14.56 17.59
N GLY A 13 -6.94 -15.84 17.28
CA GLY A 13 -6.21 -16.57 16.22
C GLY A 13 -5.31 -17.70 16.73
N LEU A 14 -4.57 -17.51 17.83
CA LEU A 14 -3.76 -18.53 18.51
C LEU A 14 -4.02 -18.44 20.02
N GLY A 15 -4.38 -19.54 20.68
CA GLY A 15 -4.81 -19.59 22.08
C GLY A 15 -3.78 -20.16 23.05
N HIS A 16 -2.79 -20.92 22.58
CA HIS A 16 -1.85 -21.64 23.48
C HIS A 16 -0.73 -20.81 24.12
N GLN A 17 -0.49 -19.56 23.71
CA GLN A 17 0.53 -18.71 24.36
C GLN A 17 -0.03 -17.72 25.39
N GLU A 18 -1.35 -17.52 25.45
CA GLU A 18 -1.98 -16.57 26.37
C GLU A 18 -3.19 -17.21 27.05
N ALA A 19 -2.98 -18.13 27.99
CA ALA A 19 -4.07 -18.81 28.72
C ALA A 19 -5.08 -17.86 29.42
N THR A 20 -4.79 -16.55 29.47
CA THR A 20 -5.63 -15.50 30.06
C THR A 20 -6.21 -14.50 29.06
N TRP A 21 -5.88 -14.53 27.76
CA TRP A 21 -6.21 -13.42 26.83
C TRP A 21 -7.68 -13.04 26.85
N PHE A 22 -8.57 -14.04 26.87
CA PHE A 22 -10.00 -13.78 26.82
C PHE A 22 -10.53 -13.25 28.15
N LYS A 23 -9.99 -13.73 29.27
CA LYS A 23 -10.30 -13.19 30.59
C LYS A 23 -9.88 -11.72 30.67
N ASP A 24 -8.70 -11.38 30.16
CA ASP A 24 -8.18 -10.01 30.17
C ASP A 24 -9.10 -9.06 29.36
N TRP A 25 -9.70 -9.55 28.27
CA TRP A 25 -10.69 -8.79 27.51
C TRP A 25 -11.99 -8.60 28.28
N VAL A 26 -12.49 -9.67 28.90
CA VAL A 26 -13.70 -9.64 29.74
C VAL A 26 -13.52 -8.64 30.88
N ASP A 27 -12.41 -8.73 31.63
CA ASP A 27 -12.13 -7.85 32.78
C ASP A 27 -12.08 -6.37 32.37
N VAL A 28 -11.48 -6.05 31.20
CA VAL A 28 -11.46 -4.68 30.67
C VAL A 28 -12.87 -4.19 30.31
N ILE A 29 -13.66 -5.02 29.62
CA ILE A 29 -14.99 -4.63 29.12
C ILE A 29 -15.99 -4.52 30.28
N GLU A 30 -15.96 -5.44 31.23
CA GLU A 30 -16.75 -5.36 32.47
C GLU A 30 -16.34 -4.13 33.29
N GLY A 31 -15.04 -3.82 33.35
CA GLY A 31 -14.55 -2.60 33.99
C GLY A 31 -15.09 -1.30 33.37
N ILE A 32 -15.33 -1.28 32.05
CA ILE A 32 -15.93 -0.16 31.32
C ILE A 32 -17.42 -0.02 31.66
N TYR A 33 -18.15 -1.14 31.76
CA TYR A 33 -19.59 -1.16 32.00
C TYR A 33 -20.00 -1.39 33.46
N LYS A 34 -19.06 -1.40 34.40
CA LYS A 34 -19.31 -1.69 35.83
C LYS A 34 -20.42 -0.87 36.51
N ASN A 35 -20.71 0.31 35.96
CA ASN A 35 -21.71 1.25 36.48
C ASN A 35 -23.02 1.27 35.66
N ASP A 36 -23.19 0.34 34.71
CA ASP A 36 -24.37 0.22 33.86
C ASP A 36 -25.18 -1.04 34.27
N PRO A 37 -26.09 -0.91 35.26
CA PRO A 37 -26.84 -2.06 35.80
C PRO A 37 -27.91 -2.57 34.82
N GLU A 38 -28.18 -1.86 33.72
CA GLU A 38 -29.17 -2.25 32.72
C GLU A 38 -28.56 -3.13 31.62
N LEU A 39 -27.24 -3.29 31.60
CA LEU A 39 -26.49 -4.07 30.62
C LEU A 39 -26.08 -5.44 31.17
N GLU A 40 -26.52 -6.51 30.51
CA GLU A 40 -26.03 -7.87 30.78
C GLU A 40 -25.05 -8.27 29.67
N LEU A 41 -23.81 -8.60 30.02
CA LEU A 41 -22.79 -8.99 29.05
C LEU A 41 -22.65 -10.51 29.00
N GLU A 42 -22.73 -11.08 27.81
CA GLU A 42 -22.47 -12.49 27.55
C GLU A 42 -21.28 -12.62 26.60
N PHE A 43 -20.28 -13.41 27.00
CA PHE A 43 -19.01 -13.52 26.29
C PHE A 43 -18.81 -14.94 25.76
N GLN A 44 -18.33 -15.06 24.53
CA GLN A 44 -17.87 -16.32 23.94
C GLN A 44 -16.54 -16.11 23.21
N ALA A 45 -15.60 -17.04 23.37
CA ALA A 45 -14.33 -17.03 22.66
C ALA A 45 -14.35 -18.04 21.51
N CYS A 46 -13.73 -17.67 20.40
CA CYS A 46 -13.47 -18.56 19.27
C CYS A 46 -11.99 -18.99 19.30
N TYR A 47 -11.76 -20.29 19.55
CA TYR A 47 -10.42 -20.89 19.64
C TYR A 47 -10.11 -21.68 18.38
N TYR A 48 -9.05 -21.32 17.68
CA TYR A 48 -8.60 -22.02 16.46
C TYR A 48 -7.50 -23.05 16.72
N ASP A 49 -7.04 -23.21 17.96
CA ASP A 49 -5.91 -24.09 18.32
C ASP A 49 -5.97 -25.47 17.64
N PRO A 50 -7.11 -26.19 17.57
CA PRO A 50 -7.17 -27.50 16.91
C PRO A 50 -6.85 -27.48 15.41
N ILE A 51 -7.07 -26.35 14.74
CA ILE A 51 -6.76 -26.18 13.31
C ILE A 51 -5.28 -25.80 13.15
N PHE A 52 -4.74 -24.97 14.05
CA PHE A 52 -3.36 -24.48 14.01
C PHE A 52 -2.33 -25.51 14.50
N GLU A 53 -2.68 -26.37 15.45
CA GLU A 53 -1.85 -27.49 15.94
C GLU A 53 -1.59 -28.56 14.87
N GLY A 54 -2.47 -28.66 13.87
CA GLY A 54 -2.29 -29.57 12.74
C GLY A 54 -1.26 -29.08 11.70
N ILE A 55 -0.62 -27.92 11.93
CA ILE A 55 0.31 -27.29 10.99
C ILE A 55 1.70 -27.24 11.63
N ASP A 56 2.54 -28.19 11.23
CA ASP A 56 3.96 -28.22 11.58
C ASP A 56 4.75 -27.29 10.65
N LEU A 57 4.98 -26.04 11.06
CA LEU A 57 5.91 -25.15 10.37
C LEU A 57 7.34 -25.46 10.80
N THR A 58 8.15 -25.97 9.88
CA THR A 58 9.58 -26.16 10.13
C THR A 58 10.29 -24.82 10.36
N PRO A 59 11.44 -24.79 11.06
CA PRO A 59 12.25 -23.56 11.19
C PRO A 59 12.62 -22.95 9.84
N LEU A 60 12.84 -23.78 8.82
CA LEU A 60 13.11 -23.33 7.46
C LEU A 60 11.88 -22.67 6.83
N GLU A 61 10.69 -23.24 6.97
CA GLU A 61 9.45 -22.63 6.47
C GLU A 61 9.11 -21.33 7.18
N THR A 62 9.39 -21.25 8.49
CA THR A 62 9.25 -20.01 9.27
C THR A 62 10.24 -18.94 8.78
N ALA A 63 11.50 -19.30 8.55
CA ALA A 63 12.49 -18.37 8.00
C ALA A 63 12.12 -17.91 6.57
N LYS A 64 11.59 -18.81 5.74
CA LYS A 64 11.07 -18.48 4.40
C LYS A 64 9.87 -17.51 4.47
N ALA A 65 8.95 -17.74 5.40
CA ALA A 65 7.80 -16.87 5.64
C ALA A 65 8.25 -15.47 6.08
N VAL A 66 9.20 -15.40 7.03
CA VAL A 66 9.78 -14.13 7.48
C VAL A 66 10.55 -13.43 6.36
N GLY A 67 11.28 -14.17 5.51
CA GLY A 67 11.95 -13.61 4.33
C GLY A 67 10.97 -13.00 3.32
N LYS A 68 9.85 -13.69 3.04
CA LYS A 68 8.76 -13.15 2.20
C LYS A 68 8.18 -11.85 2.77
N LEU A 69 8.08 -11.74 4.09
CA LEU A 69 7.55 -10.57 4.80
C LEU A 69 8.56 -9.43 4.99
N ALA A 70 9.85 -9.75 5.17
CA ALA A 70 10.92 -8.75 5.23
C ALA A 70 11.08 -8.04 3.88
N TRP A 71 10.88 -8.78 2.79
CA TRP A 71 10.91 -8.22 1.44
C TRP A 71 9.65 -7.41 1.09
N SER A 72 8.48 -7.72 1.70
CA SER A 72 7.21 -6.98 1.53
C SER A 72 7.17 -5.55 2.09
N GLY A 73 8.34 -4.95 2.37
CA GLY A 73 8.48 -3.58 2.84
C GLY A 73 8.15 -3.36 4.32
N VAL A 74 8.03 -4.43 5.11
CA VAL A 74 7.69 -4.34 6.54
C VAL A 74 8.85 -3.78 7.39
N THR A 75 10.06 -3.66 6.82
CA THR A 75 11.25 -3.21 7.55
C THR A 75 11.23 -1.76 8.00
N HIS A 76 10.44 -0.88 7.39
CA HIS A 76 10.28 0.49 7.89
C HIS A 76 9.57 0.59 9.25
N LEU A 77 8.77 -0.42 9.64
CA LEU A 77 8.21 -0.53 10.98
C LEU A 77 9.22 -1.06 12.02
N PHE A 78 10.32 -1.69 11.59
CA PHE A 78 11.35 -2.26 12.46
C PHE A 78 12.45 -1.27 12.87
N GLN A 79 12.41 -0.01 12.40
CA GLN A 79 13.45 0.98 12.70
C GLN A 79 13.29 1.74 14.03
N ARG A 80 12.16 1.60 14.75
CA ARG A 80 12.00 2.25 16.06
C ARG A 80 12.61 1.43 17.19
N GLU A 81 13.86 1.79 17.51
CA GLU A 81 14.66 1.49 18.70
C GLU A 81 15.45 0.17 18.74
N ARG A 82 16.79 0.31 18.59
CA ARG A 82 17.83 -0.74 18.58
C ARG A 82 18.06 -1.46 19.93
N GLY A 83 17.15 -1.38 20.91
CA GLY A 83 17.45 -1.77 22.30
C GLY A 83 16.99 -3.17 22.77
N LEU A 84 15.98 -3.79 22.14
CA LEU A 84 15.20 -4.90 22.73
C LEU A 84 15.02 -6.11 21.76
N ILE A 85 16.09 -6.47 21.05
CA ILE A 85 15.99 -7.23 19.78
C ILE A 85 15.67 -8.73 19.93
N SER A 86 16.06 -9.41 21.01
CA SER A 86 16.03 -10.90 21.03
C SER A 86 14.65 -11.53 21.17
N ASP A 87 13.78 -10.97 22.02
CA ASP A 87 12.46 -11.57 22.32
C ASP A 87 11.39 -11.08 21.33
N ILE A 88 11.53 -9.84 20.85
CA ILE A 88 10.69 -9.27 19.79
C ILE A 88 10.84 -10.10 18.51
N GLN A 89 12.06 -10.48 18.13
CA GLN A 89 12.27 -11.30 16.94
C GLN A 89 11.55 -12.65 17.05
N LYS A 90 11.65 -13.39 18.15
CA LYS A 90 11.09 -14.75 18.24
C LYS A 90 9.56 -14.79 18.06
N THR A 91 8.82 -13.90 18.74
CA THR A 91 7.35 -13.87 18.64
C THR A 91 6.87 -13.32 17.30
N LEU A 92 7.58 -12.34 16.72
CA LEU A 92 7.30 -11.85 15.37
C LEU A 92 7.60 -12.89 14.30
N HIS A 93 8.67 -13.68 14.42
CA HIS A 93 8.97 -14.78 13.50
C HIS A 93 7.86 -15.83 13.52
N TRP A 94 7.32 -16.14 14.69
CA TRP A 94 6.26 -17.14 14.85
C TRP A 94 4.91 -16.64 14.30
N THR A 95 4.53 -15.40 14.60
CA THR A 95 3.31 -14.77 14.07
C THR A 95 3.37 -14.62 12.55
N ALA A 96 4.53 -14.21 12.02
CA ALA A 96 4.81 -14.13 10.59
C ALA A 96 4.65 -15.49 9.90
N GLY A 97 5.18 -16.56 10.51
CA GLY A 97 5.06 -17.93 10.00
C GLY A 97 3.61 -18.36 9.78
N TYR A 98 2.75 -18.19 10.80
CA TYR A 98 1.34 -18.58 10.70
C TYR A 98 0.52 -17.69 9.76
N VAL A 99 0.80 -16.39 9.70
CA VAL A 99 0.13 -15.51 8.73
C VAL A 99 0.44 -15.98 7.31
N VAL A 100 1.71 -16.23 6.98
CA VAL A 100 2.09 -16.71 5.63
C VAL A 100 1.48 -18.08 5.35
N ALA A 101 1.60 -19.02 6.28
CA ALA A 101 1.04 -20.36 6.12
C ALA A 101 -0.48 -20.34 5.86
N TRP A 102 -1.19 -19.53 6.63
CA TRP A 102 -2.64 -19.37 6.48
C TRP A 102 -3.03 -18.67 5.19
N VAL A 103 -2.28 -17.63 4.80
CA VAL A 103 -2.54 -16.87 3.59
C VAL A 103 -2.31 -17.70 2.31
N GLU A 104 -1.38 -18.66 2.34
CA GLU A 104 -1.05 -19.51 1.19
C GLU A 104 -1.88 -20.81 1.10
N ASP A 105 -2.59 -21.20 2.17
CA ASP A 105 -3.36 -22.44 2.23
C ASP A 105 -4.89 -22.19 2.17
N LYS A 106 -5.50 -22.54 1.02
CA LYS A 106 -6.95 -22.39 0.79
C LYS A 106 -7.80 -23.31 1.66
N GLU A 107 -7.32 -24.51 2.00
CA GLU A 107 -8.05 -25.43 2.87
C GLU A 107 -8.04 -24.91 4.30
N PHE A 108 -6.89 -24.39 4.75
CA PHE A 108 -6.76 -23.76 6.05
C PHE A 108 -7.70 -22.55 6.19
N GLN A 109 -7.75 -21.68 5.17
CA GLN A 109 -8.72 -20.59 5.13
C GLN A 109 -10.17 -21.11 5.20
N ALA A 110 -10.51 -22.16 4.45
CA ALA A 110 -11.86 -22.71 4.46
C ALA A 110 -12.27 -23.26 5.84
N LYS A 111 -11.39 -24.00 6.51
CA LYS A 111 -11.64 -24.54 7.87
C LYS A 111 -11.87 -23.42 8.89
N THR A 112 -11.01 -22.41 8.87
CA THR A 112 -11.11 -21.27 9.80
C THR A 112 -12.35 -20.40 9.53
N ARG A 113 -12.73 -20.19 8.26
CA ARG A 113 -14.02 -19.54 7.90
C ARG A 113 -15.21 -20.32 8.43
N ALA A 114 -15.27 -21.63 8.16
CA ALA A 114 -16.40 -22.47 8.56
C ALA A 114 -16.61 -22.43 10.08
N MET A 115 -15.51 -22.54 10.84
CA MET A 115 -15.55 -22.48 12.30
C MET A 115 -16.09 -21.13 12.81
N PHE A 116 -15.59 -20.01 12.26
CA PHE A 116 -16.09 -18.69 12.64
C PHE A 116 -17.58 -18.51 12.35
N LEU A 117 -18.01 -18.83 11.12
CA LEU A 117 -19.39 -18.61 10.69
C LEU A 117 -20.37 -19.50 11.49
N ASP A 118 -19.94 -20.67 11.94
CA ASP A 118 -20.73 -21.50 12.84
C ASP A 118 -20.90 -20.88 14.24
N GLN A 119 -19.83 -20.28 14.79
CA GLN A 119 -19.94 -19.50 16.04
C GLN A 119 -20.88 -18.31 15.88
N VAL A 120 -20.84 -17.60 14.75
CA VAL A 120 -21.79 -16.52 14.46
C VAL A 120 -23.23 -17.06 14.39
N ARG A 121 -23.45 -18.21 13.74
CA ARG A 121 -24.77 -18.84 13.60
C ARG A 121 -25.37 -19.25 14.96
N THR A 122 -24.54 -19.83 15.83
CA THR A 122 -24.95 -20.40 17.12
C THR A 122 -25.09 -19.34 18.21
N PHE A 123 -24.05 -18.53 18.41
CA PHE A 123 -24.01 -17.52 19.47
C PHE A 123 -24.82 -16.26 19.13
N LYS A 124 -24.87 -15.91 17.84
CA LYS A 124 -25.54 -14.72 17.29
C LYS A 124 -25.04 -13.40 17.94
N PRO A 125 -23.74 -13.08 17.82
CA PRO A 125 -23.14 -11.94 18.50
C PRO A 125 -23.71 -10.59 18.05
N ASP A 126 -23.77 -9.66 18.99
CA ASP A 126 -24.04 -8.23 18.74
C ASP A 126 -22.73 -7.46 18.49
N ILE A 127 -21.63 -7.91 19.11
CA ILE A 127 -20.28 -7.39 18.91
C ILE A 127 -19.32 -8.55 18.58
N ILE A 128 -18.49 -8.36 17.57
CA ILE A 128 -17.41 -9.28 17.19
C ILE A 128 -16.09 -8.53 17.38
N LEU A 129 -15.27 -8.98 18.33
CA LEU A 129 -13.94 -8.43 18.62
C LEU A 129 -12.89 -9.35 18.00
N ALA A 130 -12.05 -8.81 17.11
CA ALA A 130 -11.02 -9.59 16.43
C ALA A 130 -9.64 -8.94 16.55
N HIS A 131 -8.69 -9.66 17.14
CA HIS A 131 -7.32 -9.20 17.35
C HIS A 131 -6.33 -9.97 16.49
N SER A 132 -5.23 -9.33 16.08
CA SER A 132 -4.08 -10.01 15.44
C SER A 132 -4.50 -10.94 14.28
N LEU A 133 -4.03 -12.19 14.24
CA LEU A 133 -4.42 -13.18 13.22
C LEU A 133 -5.93 -13.46 13.19
N GLY A 134 -6.62 -13.39 14.33
CA GLY A 134 -8.08 -13.49 14.40
C GLY A 134 -8.79 -12.45 13.55
N SER A 135 -8.21 -11.25 13.41
CA SER A 135 -8.74 -10.21 12.50
C SER A 135 -8.66 -10.64 11.03
N LEU A 136 -7.63 -11.38 10.62
CA LEU A 136 -7.49 -11.88 9.25
C LEU A 136 -8.52 -12.97 8.96
N VAL A 137 -8.65 -13.92 9.88
CA VAL A 137 -9.58 -15.05 9.75
C VAL A 137 -11.01 -14.55 9.65
N THR A 138 -11.42 -13.67 10.57
CA THR A 138 -12.79 -13.13 10.60
C THR A 138 -13.06 -12.20 9.42
N TYR A 139 -12.10 -11.39 9.01
CA TYR A 139 -12.22 -10.59 7.79
C TYR A 139 -12.40 -11.45 6.54
N ASN A 140 -11.58 -12.50 6.36
CA ASN A 140 -11.74 -13.45 5.25
C ASN A 140 -13.10 -14.14 5.31
N ALA A 141 -13.58 -14.54 6.48
CA ALA A 141 -14.90 -15.15 6.62
C ALA A 141 -16.06 -14.21 6.25
N ILE A 142 -16.05 -12.97 6.75
CA ILE A 142 -17.12 -11.99 6.53
C ILE A 142 -17.14 -11.47 5.08
N SER A 143 -15.97 -11.36 4.45
CA SER A 143 -15.85 -10.90 3.05
C SER A 143 -16.09 -12.01 2.02
N HIS A 144 -16.05 -13.29 2.42
CA HIS A 144 -16.25 -14.42 1.52
C HIS A 144 -17.74 -14.71 1.24
N PRO A 145 -18.10 -15.26 0.06
CA PRO A 145 -19.48 -15.66 -0.24
C PRO A 145 -20.15 -16.58 0.79
N ASP A 146 -19.38 -17.34 1.57
CA ASP A 146 -19.91 -18.20 2.64
C ASP A 146 -20.73 -17.40 3.68
N ALA A 147 -20.38 -16.13 3.92
CA ALA A 147 -21.11 -15.26 4.84
C ALA A 147 -22.48 -14.78 4.30
N ALA A 148 -22.79 -15.04 3.02
CA ALA A 148 -24.07 -14.66 2.40
C ALA A 148 -25.22 -15.61 2.77
N GLU A 149 -24.95 -16.73 3.44
CA GLU A 149 -25.99 -17.61 4.00
C GLU A 149 -26.95 -16.81 4.88
N ALA A 150 -28.26 -16.91 4.62
CA ALA A 150 -29.26 -16.04 5.24
C ALA A 150 -29.24 -16.05 6.79
N ALA A 151 -28.97 -17.23 7.38
CA ALA A 151 -28.89 -17.40 8.83
C ALA A 151 -27.73 -16.61 9.45
N VAL A 152 -26.61 -16.45 8.72
CA VAL A 152 -25.42 -15.73 9.17
C VAL A 152 -25.48 -14.25 8.74
N ALA A 153 -25.84 -13.98 7.49
CA ALA A 153 -25.91 -12.64 6.93
C ALA A 153 -26.84 -11.70 7.71
N SER A 154 -27.97 -12.23 8.20
CA SER A 154 -28.93 -11.45 8.99
C SER A 154 -28.40 -11.03 10.37
N ILE A 155 -27.48 -11.82 10.93
CA ILE A 155 -26.78 -11.54 12.19
C ILE A 155 -25.68 -10.52 11.93
N LEU A 156 -24.79 -10.79 10.96
CA LEU A 156 -23.67 -9.90 10.63
C LEU A 156 -24.13 -8.48 10.32
N LYS A 157 -25.21 -8.30 9.53
CA LYS A 157 -25.80 -6.97 9.23
C LYS A 157 -26.21 -6.15 10.44
N LYS A 158 -26.39 -6.79 11.61
CA LYS A 158 -26.75 -6.14 12.88
C LYS A 158 -25.56 -6.03 13.82
N ALA A 159 -24.53 -6.85 13.65
CA ALA A 159 -23.36 -6.89 14.51
C ALA A 159 -22.40 -5.73 14.26
N HIS A 160 -21.83 -5.20 15.34
CA HIS A 160 -20.65 -4.34 15.29
C HIS A 160 -19.40 -5.22 15.17
N TYR A 161 -18.55 -4.95 14.20
CA TYR A 161 -17.29 -5.66 14.00
C TYR A 161 -16.14 -4.74 14.41
N VAL A 162 -15.27 -5.18 15.31
CA VAL A 162 -14.16 -4.40 15.84
C VAL A 162 -12.87 -5.14 15.61
N THR A 163 -11.96 -4.55 14.83
CA THR A 163 -10.63 -5.11 14.56
C THR A 163 -9.55 -4.27 15.21
N PHE A 164 -8.56 -4.91 15.83
CA PHE A 164 -7.46 -4.22 16.53
C PHE A 164 -6.20 -5.07 16.50
N GLY A 165 -5.02 -4.45 16.57
CA GLY A 165 -3.77 -5.15 16.23
C GLY A 165 -3.85 -5.83 14.86
N ALA A 166 -4.64 -5.29 13.94
CA ALA A 166 -5.08 -6.05 12.76
C ALA A 166 -4.04 -6.00 11.64
N GLN A 167 -3.80 -7.15 11.02
CA GLN A 167 -2.83 -7.32 9.94
C GLN A 167 -3.48 -7.15 8.56
N ILE A 168 -4.79 -6.88 8.52
CA ILE A 168 -5.62 -6.82 7.30
C ILE A 168 -5.05 -5.81 6.29
N GLY A 169 -4.51 -4.70 6.77
CA GLY A 169 -4.03 -3.62 5.90
C GLY A 169 -2.66 -3.88 5.29
N ASN A 170 -1.99 -4.95 5.73
CA ASN A 170 -0.67 -5.28 5.23
C ASN A 170 -0.76 -5.68 3.75
N PRO A 171 0.06 -5.10 2.85
CA PRO A 171 -0.03 -5.40 1.43
C PRO A 171 0.17 -6.88 1.07
N PHE A 172 1.09 -7.58 1.74
CA PHE A 172 1.30 -9.02 1.52
C PHE A 172 0.01 -9.81 1.82
N VAL A 173 -0.64 -9.49 2.94
CA VAL A 173 -1.92 -10.07 3.32
C VAL A 173 -3.00 -9.73 2.30
N LEU A 174 -3.10 -8.45 1.92
CA LEU A 174 -4.12 -7.99 0.97
C LEU A 174 -3.98 -8.61 -0.39
N GLY A 175 -2.77 -8.81 -0.92
CA GLY A 175 -2.54 -9.41 -2.24
C GLY A 175 -2.97 -10.87 -2.34
N ASN A 176 -3.08 -11.57 -1.20
CA ASN A 176 -3.45 -12.98 -1.16
C ASN A 176 -4.87 -13.24 -0.63
N LEU A 177 -5.42 -12.37 0.22
CA LEU A 177 -6.79 -12.51 0.74
C LEU A 177 -7.84 -11.77 -0.05
N THR A 178 -7.44 -10.66 -0.65
CA THR A 178 -8.29 -9.82 -1.47
C THR A 178 -7.57 -9.62 -2.80
N GLN A 179 -8.22 -9.06 -3.82
CA GLN A 179 -7.51 -8.68 -5.04
C GLN A 179 -6.70 -7.39 -4.78
N GLY A 180 -5.83 -7.40 -3.77
CA GLY A 180 -5.01 -6.27 -3.32
C GLY A 180 -5.80 -5.10 -2.72
N ARG A 181 -7.03 -5.29 -2.22
CA ARG A 181 -7.87 -4.21 -1.68
C ARG A 181 -8.88 -4.65 -0.62
N VAL A 182 -8.96 -3.86 0.43
CA VAL A 182 -9.99 -4.00 1.47
C VAL A 182 -11.39 -3.86 0.86
N GLN A 183 -12.25 -4.84 1.14
CA GLN A 183 -13.62 -4.92 0.67
C GLN A 183 -14.57 -4.37 1.73
N PRO A 184 -15.62 -3.62 1.33
CA PRO A 184 -16.73 -3.30 2.22
C PRO A 184 -17.35 -4.56 2.82
N LEU A 185 -17.63 -4.54 4.12
CA LEU A 185 -18.23 -5.67 4.82
C LEU A 185 -19.71 -5.43 5.07
N ALA A 186 -20.53 -6.47 4.95
CA ALA A 186 -21.96 -6.45 5.21
C ALA A 186 -22.28 -6.55 6.72
N VAL A 187 -21.68 -5.67 7.51
CA VAL A 187 -21.88 -5.55 8.97
C VAL A 187 -22.59 -4.25 9.32
N ARG A 188 -23.10 -4.11 10.55
CA ARG A 188 -23.76 -2.85 10.98
C ARG A 188 -22.78 -1.68 10.94
N GLN A 189 -21.63 -1.88 11.56
CA GLN A 189 -20.53 -0.92 11.60
C GLN A 189 -19.23 -1.68 11.84
N TRP A 190 -18.19 -1.36 11.06
CA TRP A 190 -16.83 -1.85 11.24
C TRP A 190 -15.97 -0.76 11.87
N HIS A 191 -15.49 -1.02 13.08
CA HIS A 191 -14.53 -0.19 13.81
C HIS A 191 -13.14 -0.82 13.71
N HIS A 192 -12.15 -0.06 13.24
CA HIS A 192 -10.76 -0.51 13.22
C HIS A 192 -9.92 0.34 14.18
N LEU A 193 -9.45 -0.26 15.27
CA LEU A 193 -8.57 0.39 16.24
C LEU A 193 -7.13 0.27 15.75
N PHE A 194 -6.48 1.40 15.50
CA PHE A 194 -5.14 1.46 14.92
C PHE A 194 -4.15 2.18 15.83
N ASN A 195 -3.09 1.49 16.23
CA ASN A 195 -1.95 2.04 16.94
C ASN A 195 -0.76 2.16 15.97
N ARG A 196 -0.37 3.40 15.64
CA ARG A 196 0.77 3.66 14.74
C ARG A 196 2.13 3.17 15.25
N TYR A 197 2.21 2.73 16.51
CA TYR A 197 3.43 2.23 17.14
C TYR A 197 3.47 0.69 17.19
N ASP A 198 2.43 0.01 16.75
CA ASP A 198 2.32 -1.45 16.81
C ASP A 198 3.14 -2.11 15.69
N PRO A 199 4.22 -2.85 16.04
CA PRO A 199 5.16 -3.39 15.08
C PRO A 199 4.70 -4.70 14.42
N VAL A 200 3.56 -5.29 14.83
CA VAL A 200 3.15 -6.64 14.40
C VAL A 200 2.31 -6.59 13.12
N PHE A 201 2.92 -6.07 12.05
CA PHE A 201 2.32 -5.97 10.71
C PHE A 201 1.02 -5.13 10.62
N THR A 202 0.75 -4.30 11.63
CA THR A 202 -0.42 -3.41 11.56
C THR A 202 -0.20 -2.31 10.52
N ALA A 203 -1.26 -1.97 9.81
CA ALA A 203 -1.26 -0.90 8.82
C ALA A 203 -2.60 -0.17 8.88
N PRO A 204 -2.61 1.15 8.60
CA PRO A 204 -3.87 1.88 8.55
C PRO A 204 -4.77 1.28 7.46
N LEU A 205 -6.05 1.14 7.79
CA LEU A 205 -7.08 0.67 6.89
C LEU A 205 -7.89 1.84 6.34
N GLN A 206 -8.05 1.84 5.02
CA GLN A 206 -9.12 2.59 4.37
C GLN A 206 -10.26 1.61 4.10
N GLY A 207 -11.47 1.89 4.58
CA GLY A 207 -12.62 0.98 4.51
C GLY A 207 -13.18 0.69 3.11
N GLY A 208 -12.36 0.77 2.06
CA GLY A 208 -12.78 0.48 0.68
C GLY A 208 -13.83 1.43 0.11
N GLY A 209 -14.12 2.56 0.78
CA GLY A 209 -15.23 3.46 0.47
C GLY A 209 -16.55 3.11 1.18
N ALA A 210 -16.53 2.16 2.13
CA ALA A 210 -17.68 1.75 2.91
C ALA A 210 -18.14 2.87 3.86
N THR A 211 -19.44 3.17 3.88
CA THR A 211 -20.02 4.18 4.79
C THR A 211 -20.14 3.67 6.22
N ASN A 212 -20.07 2.35 6.41
CA ASN A 212 -20.15 1.65 7.68
C ASN A 212 -18.76 1.27 8.22
N PHE A 213 -17.72 2.06 7.91
CA PHE A 213 -16.35 1.85 8.39
C PHE A 213 -15.81 3.09 9.10
N GLU A 214 -15.09 2.88 10.21
CA GLU A 214 -14.40 3.91 10.96
C GLU A 214 -13.05 3.40 11.47
N GLN A 215 -11.97 4.12 11.15
CA GLN A 215 -10.69 3.91 11.83
C GLN A 215 -10.59 4.83 13.05
N ILE A 216 -10.30 4.26 14.21
CA ILE A 216 -10.09 4.95 15.48
C ILE A 216 -8.60 4.88 15.80
N LEU A 217 -7.94 6.04 15.88
CA LEU A 217 -6.55 6.10 16.31
C LEU A 217 -6.46 5.85 17.82
N THR A 218 -5.67 4.84 18.20
CA THR A 218 -5.43 4.42 19.59
C THR A 218 -3.92 4.44 19.86
N PRO A 219 -3.26 5.62 19.89
CA PRO A 219 -1.83 5.71 20.04
C PRO A 219 -1.40 5.40 21.48
N PHE A 220 -0.64 4.32 21.66
CA PHE A 220 0.10 4.02 22.90
C PHE A 220 1.47 3.44 22.56
N ASN A 221 2.49 3.77 23.34
CA ASN A 221 3.87 3.34 23.07
C ASN A 221 4.63 2.93 24.35
N PRO A 222 4.19 1.88 25.07
CA PRO A 222 4.97 1.27 26.15
C PRO A 222 6.28 0.61 25.67
N GLY A 223 6.42 0.38 24.36
CA GLY A 223 7.63 -0.14 23.72
C GLY A 223 7.54 -1.62 23.35
N GLY A 224 8.19 -1.98 22.23
CA GLY A 224 8.26 -3.36 21.73
C GLY A 224 6.89 -3.99 21.46
N LEU A 225 6.73 -5.28 21.81
CA LEU A 225 5.48 -6.03 21.63
C LEU A 225 4.33 -5.54 22.50
N GLN A 226 4.58 -4.75 23.54
CA GLN A 226 3.50 -4.16 24.35
C GLN A 226 2.65 -3.17 23.54
N ASN A 227 3.18 -2.66 22.42
CA ASN A 227 2.41 -1.85 21.48
C ASN A 227 1.32 -2.65 20.73
N HIS A 228 1.39 -3.98 20.78
CA HIS A 228 0.40 -4.93 20.28
C HIS A 228 -0.56 -5.44 21.38
N SER A 229 -0.63 -4.74 22.52
CA SER A 229 -1.46 -5.13 23.65
C SER A 229 -2.96 -5.00 23.31
N SER A 230 -3.65 -6.14 23.29
CA SER A 230 -5.10 -6.22 23.06
C SER A 230 -5.91 -5.42 24.10
N THR A 231 -5.53 -5.47 25.38
CA THR A 231 -6.11 -4.65 26.45
C THR A 231 -5.79 -3.17 26.29
N GLY A 232 -4.58 -2.84 25.81
CA GLY A 232 -4.18 -1.48 25.46
C GLY A 232 -5.09 -0.85 24.40
N TYR A 233 -5.49 -1.62 23.38
CA TYR A 233 -6.47 -1.19 22.38
C TYR A 233 -7.88 -1.02 22.95
N LEU A 234 -8.41 -2.05 23.64
CA LEU A 234 -9.79 -2.09 24.11
C LEU A 234 -10.09 -1.06 25.21
N GLY A 235 -9.14 -0.85 26.11
CA GLY A 235 -9.23 0.10 27.23
C GLY A 235 -8.80 1.52 26.87
N HIS A 236 -8.35 1.78 25.64
CA HIS A 236 -7.90 3.11 25.23
C HIS A 236 -9.03 4.14 25.34
N SER A 237 -8.70 5.36 25.80
CA SER A 237 -9.69 6.44 26.00
C SER A 237 -10.49 6.77 24.73
N GLN A 238 -9.85 6.74 23.56
CA GLN A 238 -10.52 6.93 22.26
C GLN A 238 -11.47 5.77 21.91
N THR A 239 -11.11 4.53 22.24
CA THR A 239 -11.98 3.36 22.05
C THR A 239 -13.21 3.48 22.94
N ILE A 240 -13.02 3.84 24.21
CA ILE A 240 -14.12 4.08 25.15
C ILE A 240 -15.05 5.19 24.64
N ALA A 241 -14.49 6.33 24.24
CA ALA A 241 -15.27 7.49 23.82
C ALA A 241 -15.99 7.30 22.47
N ARG A 242 -15.39 6.58 21.51
CA ARG A 242 -15.91 6.49 20.13
C ARG A 242 -16.64 5.19 19.82
N PHE A 243 -16.37 4.12 20.57
CA PHE A 243 -17.03 2.84 20.37
C PHE A 243 -17.90 2.45 21.57
N TRP A 244 -17.32 2.25 22.76
CA TRP A 244 -18.04 1.67 23.89
C TRP A 244 -19.18 2.57 24.40
N ALA A 245 -18.90 3.85 24.69
CA ALA A 245 -19.92 4.75 25.21
C ALA A 245 -21.08 5.01 24.21
N PRO A 246 -20.83 5.25 22.90
CA PRO A 246 -21.92 5.35 21.92
C PRO A 246 -22.73 4.06 21.76
N TYR A 247 -22.09 2.90 21.85
CA TYR A 247 -22.78 1.62 21.72
C TYR A 247 -23.81 1.44 22.84
N ALA A 248 -23.42 1.65 24.11
CA ALA A 248 -24.34 1.57 25.23
C ALA A 248 -25.51 2.56 25.10
N ALA A 249 -25.23 3.83 24.80
CA ALA A 249 -26.28 4.84 24.64
C ALA A 249 -27.27 4.55 23.49
N SER A 250 -26.80 3.91 22.41
CA SER A 250 -27.64 3.60 21.25
C SER A 250 -28.63 2.44 21.47
N ALA A 251 -28.43 1.67 22.52
CA ALA A 251 -29.11 0.40 22.70
C ALA A 251 -30.22 0.44 23.77
N ASP A 252 -30.43 1.59 24.44
CA ASP A 252 -31.47 1.78 25.46
C ASP A 252 -32.84 2.19 24.90
N GLY A 253 -33.06 2.09 23.58
CA GLY A 253 -34.36 2.42 22.94
C GLY A 253 -34.82 3.88 23.12
N GLY A 254 -34.01 4.72 23.78
CA GLY A 254 -34.26 6.13 23.97
C GLY A 254 -34.14 6.85 22.64
N LYS A 255 -35.14 7.70 22.33
CA LYS A 255 -34.94 8.83 21.43
C LYS A 255 -33.56 9.39 21.75
N ALA A 256 -32.68 9.43 20.74
CA ALA A 256 -31.37 10.05 20.86
C ALA A 256 -31.50 11.31 21.73
N PHE A 257 -31.04 11.24 22.98
CA PHE A 257 -30.87 12.45 23.76
C PHE A 257 -29.74 13.14 23.05
N GLY A 258 -30.13 14.14 22.25
CA GLY A 258 -29.20 15.10 21.76
C GLY A 258 -28.48 15.68 22.97
N PHE A 259 -27.27 15.19 23.23
CA PHE A 259 -26.18 16.13 23.13
C PHE A 259 -26.34 16.78 21.76
N ALA A 260 -27.14 17.85 21.72
CA ALA A 260 -26.84 18.93 20.80
C ALA A 260 -25.35 19.14 21.05
N PRO A 261 -24.49 18.82 20.07
CA PRO A 261 -23.16 19.34 20.18
C PRO A 261 -23.43 20.85 20.29
N LEU A 262 -22.75 21.56 21.21
CA LEU A 262 -22.74 23.02 21.18
C LEU A 262 -22.21 23.56 19.83
N ILE A 263 -21.87 22.65 18.92
CA ILE A 263 -21.74 22.78 17.48
C ILE A 263 -22.97 22.10 16.85
N SER A 264 -23.94 22.87 16.36
CA SER A 264 -25.07 22.30 15.58
C SER A 264 -24.56 21.24 14.58
N PRO A 265 -25.24 20.10 14.37
CA PRO A 265 -24.91 19.24 13.25
C PRO A 265 -24.85 20.15 12.02
N PRO A 266 -23.74 20.18 11.26
CA PRO A 266 -23.65 21.08 10.14
C PRO A 266 -24.90 20.83 9.30
N PRO A 267 -25.68 21.89 8.97
CA PRO A 267 -26.91 21.72 8.19
C PRO A 267 -26.55 20.82 7.03
N LYS A 268 -27.29 19.72 6.77
CA LYS A 268 -27.01 18.73 5.71
C LYS A 268 -26.38 19.48 4.55
N ARG A 269 -25.04 19.52 4.54
CA ARG A 269 -24.37 20.46 3.66
C ARG A 269 -24.62 19.79 2.34
N ARG A 270 -25.49 20.39 1.51
CA ARG A 270 -25.39 20.31 0.07
C ARG A 270 -23.89 20.27 -0.16
N ARG A 271 -23.28 19.14 -0.55
CA ARG A 271 -21.81 18.97 -0.54
C ARG A 271 -21.24 20.14 -1.33
N THR A 272 -20.91 21.23 -0.65
CA THR A 272 -20.12 22.31 -1.18
C THR A 272 -18.80 21.61 -1.27
N LYS A 273 -18.47 21.12 -2.49
CA LYS A 273 -17.23 20.37 -2.75
C LYS A 273 -16.13 21.10 -2.00
N SER A 274 -15.51 20.42 -1.03
CA SER A 274 -14.29 20.94 -0.42
C SER A 274 -13.34 21.30 -1.56
N PRO A 275 -12.61 22.42 -1.47
CA PRO A 275 -11.64 22.77 -2.50
C PRO A 275 -10.72 21.57 -2.73
N THR A 276 -10.43 21.26 -3.99
CA THR A 276 -9.49 20.19 -4.36
C THR A 276 -8.18 20.44 -3.64
N ARG A 277 -7.77 19.53 -2.74
CA ARG A 277 -6.50 19.69 -2.04
C ARG A 277 -5.39 19.14 -2.92
N ARG A 278 -4.40 19.97 -3.15
CA ARG A 278 -3.19 19.65 -3.91
C ARG A 278 -2.05 19.43 -2.92
N ARG A 279 -1.21 18.42 -3.14
CA ARG A 279 0.12 18.32 -2.50
C ARG A 279 1.11 17.75 -3.50
N ALA A 280 2.36 18.19 -3.43
CA ALA A 280 3.43 17.60 -4.21
C ALA A 280 4.64 17.29 -3.34
N LEU A 281 5.30 16.18 -3.65
CA LEU A 281 6.62 15.82 -3.13
C LEU A 281 7.60 15.74 -4.30
N LEU A 282 8.65 16.56 -4.24
CA LEU A 282 9.69 16.63 -5.25
C LEU A 282 11.03 16.21 -4.65
N VAL A 283 11.63 15.17 -5.21
CA VAL A 283 12.90 14.61 -4.75
C VAL A 283 13.96 14.81 -5.82
N GLY A 284 15.12 15.34 -5.43
CA GLY A 284 16.23 15.66 -6.33
C GLY A 284 17.56 15.37 -5.66
N ILE A 285 18.38 14.51 -6.25
CA ILE A 285 19.62 14.05 -5.62
C ILE A 285 20.78 14.20 -6.61
N ASN A 286 21.67 15.13 -6.30
CA ASN A 286 22.97 15.30 -6.95
C ASN A 286 24.08 14.66 -6.11
N ASP A 287 24.02 14.87 -4.79
CA ASP A 287 25.05 14.42 -3.84
C ASP A 287 24.82 12.96 -3.39
N TYR A 288 25.54 12.02 -4.00
CA TYR A 288 25.58 10.61 -3.58
C TYR A 288 26.85 10.29 -2.77
N VAL A 289 26.77 9.27 -1.91
CA VAL A 289 27.91 8.84 -1.07
C VAL A 289 29.14 8.49 -1.91
N ASN A 290 28.95 7.83 -3.04
CA ASN A 290 30.03 7.51 -3.97
C ASN A 290 30.29 8.73 -4.89
N PRO A 291 31.52 9.28 -4.92
CA PRO A 291 31.86 10.39 -5.80
C PRO A 291 31.68 10.11 -7.30
N GLN A 292 31.70 8.85 -7.72
CA GLN A 292 31.50 8.47 -9.12
C GLN A 292 30.04 8.56 -9.57
N ASP A 293 29.10 8.55 -8.62
CA ASP A 293 27.66 8.57 -8.86
C ASP A 293 27.09 10.00 -8.74
N GLN A 294 27.93 11.04 -8.77
CA GLN A 294 27.49 12.43 -8.64
C GLN A 294 26.75 12.92 -9.89
N LEU A 295 25.62 13.60 -9.68
CA LEU A 295 24.83 14.27 -10.72
C LEU A 295 24.85 15.79 -10.50
N GLU A 296 24.42 16.57 -11.48
CA GLU A 296 24.42 18.05 -11.40
C GLU A 296 23.03 18.68 -11.59
N GLY A 297 22.13 18.00 -12.31
CA GLY A 297 20.86 18.56 -12.75
C GLY A 297 19.64 18.26 -11.90
N CYS A 298 19.70 17.31 -10.98
CA CYS A 298 18.52 16.80 -10.27
C CYS A 298 17.88 17.83 -9.34
N VAL A 299 18.71 18.66 -8.68
CA VAL A 299 18.20 19.76 -7.84
C VAL A 299 17.55 20.85 -8.71
N ASN A 300 18.14 21.19 -9.86
CA ASN A 300 17.57 22.18 -10.80
C ASN A 300 16.25 21.70 -11.41
N ASP A 301 16.15 20.39 -11.66
CA ASP A 301 14.92 19.74 -12.10
C ASP A 301 13.79 19.90 -11.09
N VAL A 302 14.06 19.66 -9.80
CA VAL A 302 13.07 19.86 -8.73
C VAL A 302 12.56 21.29 -8.71
N PHE A 303 13.44 22.29 -8.82
CA PHE A 303 13.01 23.69 -8.87
C PHE A 303 12.21 24.00 -10.13
N SER A 304 12.58 23.43 -11.28
CA SER A 304 11.85 23.59 -12.54
C SER A 304 10.43 23.04 -12.46
N ILE A 305 10.27 21.83 -11.92
CA ILE A 305 8.97 21.20 -11.72
C ILE A 305 8.16 21.91 -10.64
N SER A 306 8.79 22.37 -9.56
CA SER A 306 8.12 23.18 -8.52
C SER A 306 7.48 24.43 -9.12
N ALA A 307 8.20 25.15 -9.98
CA ALA A 307 7.67 26.32 -10.68
C ALA A 307 6.50 25.94 -11.60
N VAL A 308 6.63 24.88 -12.40
CA VAL A 308 5.54 24.40 -13.28
C VAL A 308 4.29 23.99 -12.48
N LEU A 309 4.46 23.36 -11.32
CA LEU A 309 3.32 22.99 -10.46
C LEU A 309 2.61 24.23 -9.89
N GLN A 310 3.36 25.26 -9.50
CA GLN A 310 2.79 26.54 -9.07
C GLN A 310 2.05 27.23 -10.22
N GLU A 311 2.60 27.22 -11.43
CA GLU A 311 1.93 27.70 -12.65
C GLU A 311 0.63 26.92 -12.93
N CYS A 312 0.58 25.63 -12.54
CA CYS A 312 -0.59 24.76 -12.60
C CYS A 312 -1.56 24.95 -11.39
N GLY A 313 -1.26 25.88 -10.48
CA GLY A 313 -2.09 26.26 -9.33
C GLY A 313 -1.91 25.40 -8.09
N PHE A 314 -0.74 24.81 -7.86
CA PHE A 314 -0.35 24.29 -6.56
C PHE A 314 0.12 25.44 -5.67
N ASP A 315 -0.40 25.53 -4.44
CA ASP A 315 0.12 26.47 -3.47
C ASP A 315 1.57 26.10 -3.10
N PRO A 316 2.50 27.07 -2.96
CA PRO A 316 3.89 26.78 -2.59
C PRO A 316 4.01 25.97 -1.30
N GLU A 317 3.16 26.22 -0.31
CA GLU A 317 3.11 25.52 0.99
C GLU A 317 2.65 24.07 0.86
N ALA A 318 1.99 23.74 -0.25
CA ALA A 318 1.55 22.39 -0.59
C ALA A 318 2.65 21.58 -1.31
N ILE A 319 3.81 22.17 -1.62
CA ILE A 319 4.92 21.51 -2.28
C ILE A 319 6.04 21.29 -1.26
N ARG A 320 6.38 20.01 -1.00
CA ARG A 320 7.55 19.64 -0.20
C ARG A 320 8.69 19.17 -1.09
N THR A 321 9.90 19.53 -0.73
CA THR A 321 11.12 19.05 -1.39
C THR A 321 11.95 18.14 -0.47
N CYS A 322 12.66 17.18 -1.07
CA CYS A 322 13.66 16.36 -0.41
C CYS A 322 14.92 16.35 -1.30
N LEU A 323 16.00 16.98 -0.84
CA LEU A 323 17.17 17.23 -1.66
C LEU A 323 18.43 16.61 -1.07
N ASP A 324 19.26 16.05 -1.93
CA ASP A 324 20.64 15.62 -1.65
C ASP A 324 20.73 14.78 -0.37
N ARG A 325 21.64 15.13 0.56
CA ARG A 325 21.88 14.40 1.82
C ARG A 325 20.65 14.25 2.74
N ARG A 326 19.55 14.97 2.46
CA ARG A 326 18.27 14.80 3.19
C ARG A 326 17.36 13.78 2.53
N ALA A 327 17.59 13.45 1.26
CA ALA A 327 16.88 12.44 0.49
C ALA A 327 17.44 11.04 0.78
N THR A 328 17.57 10.73 2.07
CA THR A 328 17.82 9.35 2.53
C THR A 328 16.59 8.48 2.30
N ALA A 329 16.75 7.16 2.35
CA ALA A 329 15.63 6.22 2.20
C ALA A 329 14.48 6.58 3.15
N GLN A 330 14.80 6.74 4.45
CA GLN A 330 13.84 7.17 5.46
C GLN A 330 13.28 8.58 5.18
N GLY A 331 14.13 9.54 4.79
CA GLY A 331 13.73 10.92 4.55
C GLY A 331 12.75 11.07 3.38
N ILE A 332 12.86 10.22 2.36
CA ILE A 332 11.91 10.14 1.25
C ILE A 332 10.60 9.48 1.70
N LEU A 333 10.68 8.36 2.43
CA LEU A 333 9.51 7.60 2.85
C LEU A 333 8.62 8.37 3.84
N ASP A 334 9.20 9.07 4.81
CA ASP A 334 8.46 9.97 5.72
C ASP A 334 7.65 11.02 4.94
N ARG A 335 8.18 11.50 3.82
CA ARG A 335 7.52 12.50 2.98
C ARG A 335 6.48 11.88 2.06
N LEU A 336 6.70 10.64 1.60
CA LEU A 336 5.70 9.89 0.84
C LEU A 336 4.48 9.60 1.74
N GLU A 337 4.68 9.23 3.00
CA GLU A 337 3.60 9.09 3.98
C GLU A 337 2.79 10.38 4.10
N TRP A 338 3.45 11.53 4.26
CA TRP A 338 2.77 12.83 4.25
C TRP A 338 2.01 13.13 2.94
N LEU A 339 2.55 12.70 1.80
CA LEU A 339 1.93 12.94 0.50
C LEU A 339 0.57 12.22 0.42
N VAL A 340 0.50 10.98 0.90
CA VAL A 340 -0.70 10.14 0.84
C VAL A 340 -1.60 10.26 2.08
N GLU A 341 -1.18 11.01 3.10
CA GLU A 341 -1.95 11.27 4.30
C GLU A 341 -3.29 11.97 4.00
N ASP A 342 -4.36 11.48 4.64
CA ASP A 342 -5.74 12.00 4.52
C ASP A 342 -6.15 12.23 3.06
N PHE A 343 -5.82 11.28 2.17
CA PHE A 343 -6.14 11.43 0.75
C PHE A 343 -7.64 11.21 0.49
N GLN A 344 -8.33 12.26 0.06
CA GLN A 344 -9.78 12.24 -0.15
C GLN A 344 -10.14 12.15 -1.64
N PRO A 345 -11.33 11.62 -1.98
CA PRO A 345 -11.93 11.72 -3.30
C PRO A 345 -11.73 13.07 -3.99
N GLY A 346 -11.07 13.07 -5.15
CA GLY A 346 -10.85 14.26 -5.97
C GLY A 346 -9.66 15.15 -5.56
N ASP A 347 -8.91 14.76 -4.53
CA ASP A 347 -7.61 15.36 -4.23
C ASP A 347 -6.58 15.04 -5.33
N GLU A 348 -5.61 15.94 -5.51
CA GLU A 348 -4.53 15.84 -6.50
C GLU A 348 -3.18 15.73 -5.80
N ARG A 349 -2.36 14.74 -6.19
CA ARG A 349 -1.03 14.47 -5.64
C ARG A 349 -0.02 14.27 -6.75
N VAL A 350 1.15 14.85 -6.58
CA VAL A 350 2.29 14.66 -7.49
C VAL A 350 3.48 14.18 -6.68
N PHE A 351 4.05 13.05 -7.08
CA PHE A 351 5.37 12.63 -6.69
C PHE A 351 6.30 12.79 -7.90
N TYR A 352 7.41 13.49 -7.71
CA TYR A 352 8.42 13.67 -8.74
C TYR A 352 9.77 13.26 -8.15
N TYR A 353 10.50 12.43 -8.88
CA TYR A 353 11.84 11.98 -8.50
C TYR A 353 12.82 12.24 -9.65
N SER A 354 13.95 12.87 -9.31
CA SER A 354 15.10 13.08 -10.20
C SER A 354 16.36 12.61 -9.51
N GLY A 355 17.03 11.62 -10.08
CA GLY A 355 18.20 10.99 -9.47
C GLY A 355 18.53 9.65 -10.13
N HIS A 356 19.34 8.84 -9.46
CA HIS A 356 19.67 7.50 -9.93
C HIS A 356 18.53 6.50 -9.71
N GLY A 357 18.39 5.58 -10.65
CA GLY A 357 17.67 4.32 -10.48
C GLY A 357 18.65 3.14 -10.53
N ALA A 358 18.22 1.99 -10.01
CA ALA A 358 18.97 0.75 -10.11
C ALA A 358 18.04 -0.46 -10.28
N GLN A 359 18.63 -1.58 -10.69
CA GLN A 359 18.04 -2.90 -10.61
C GLN A 359 18.83 -3.76 -9.63
N MET A 360 18.12 -4.36 -8.67
CA MET A 360 18.72 -5.21 -7.64
C MET A 360 18.20 -6.65 -7.77
N PRO A 361 19.06 -7.66 -7.63
CA PRO A 361 18.61 -9.04 -7.52
C PRO A 361 17.88 -9.24 -6.19
N VAL A 362 16.79 -9.98 -6.24
CA VAL A 362 16.02 -10.38 -5.07
C VAL A 362 16.21 -11.88 -4.86
N TYR A 363 16.35 -12.27 -3.61
CA TYR A 363 16.62 -13.64 -3.23
C TYR A 363 15.32 -14.35 -2.89
N GLY A 364 15.16 -15.52 -3.50
CA GLY A 364 14.10 -16.45 -3.16
C GLY A 364 14.40 -17.22 -1.87
N PRO A 365 13.50 -18.13 -1.50
CA PRO A 365 13.62 -19.02 -0.34
C PRO A 365 14.87 -19.90 -0.30
N THR A 366 15.55 -20.07 -1.43
CA THR A 366 16.77 -20.87 -1.61
C THR A 366 18.05 -20.04 -1.49
N GLU A 367 17.94 -18.76 -1.13
CA GLU A 367 19.03 -17.78 -1.16
C GLU A 367 19.66 -17.59 -2.56
N GLU A 368 19.01 -18.13 -3.59
CA GLU A 368 19.36 -17.84 -4.98
C GLU A 368 18.57 -16.62 -5.48
N PRO A 369 19.19 -15.76 -6.30
CA PRO A 369 18.49 -14.74 -7.05
C PRO A 369 17.41 -15.37 -7.93
N ASP A 370 16.15 -14.97 -7.73
CA ASP A 370 14.99 -15.47 -8.48
C ASP A 370 14.31 -14.40 -9.35
N ARG A 371 14.54 -13.12 -9.08
CA ARG A 371 14.01 -11.97 -9.84
C ARG A 371 14.85 -10.72 -9.69
N LEU A 372 14.51 -9.70 -10.48
CA LEU A 372 15.03 -8.34 -10.35
C LEU A 372 13.96 -7.39 -9.82
N VAL A 373 14.36 -6.38 -9.06
CA VAL A 373 13.50 -5.26 -8.64
C VAL A 373 14.09 -3.93 -9.11
N GLU A 374 13.25 -3.07 -9.66
CA GLU A 374 13.60 -1.67 -9.90
C GLU A 374 13.50 -0.89 -8.58
N THR A 375 14.50 -0.06 -8.31
CA THR A 375 14.55 0.79 -7.11
C THR A 375 14.95 2.22 -7.46
N LEU A 376 14.43 3.18 -6.69
CA LEU A 376 15.06 4.50 -6.57
C LEU A 376 16.33 4.37 -5.73
N VAL A 377 17.28 5.28 -5.95
CA VAL A 377 18.57 5.32 -5.25
C VAL A 377 18.61 6.54 -4.34
N PRO A 378 18.29 6.40 -3.05
CA PRO A 378 18.46 7.47 -2.06
C PRO A 378 19.91 7.92 -1.91
N SER A 379 20.11 9.07 -1.26
CA SER A 379 21.45 9.63 -1.03
C SER A 379 22.34 8.73 -0.17
N ASP A 380 21.74 7.90 0.70
CA ASP A 380 22.41 6.95 1.59
C ASP A 380 22.40 5.49 1.07
N PHE A 381 22.06 5.29 -0.21
CA PHE A 381 22.01 3.97 -0.83
C PHE A 381 23.35 3.24 -0.76
N ASN A 382 23.30 1.99 -0.32
CA ASN A 382 24.46 1.12 -0.16
C ASN A 382 24.24 -0.31 -0.71
N TRP A 383 23.32 -0.46 -1.67
CA TRP A 383 22.90 -1.75 -2.22
C TRP A 383 22.30 -2.74 -1.21
N SER A 384 21.89 -2.25 -0.03
CA SER A 384 21.07 -3.01 0.92
C SER A 384 19.58 -2.69 0.73
N PRO A 385 18.67 -3.63 1.01
CA PRO A 385 17.23 -3.39 0.92
C PRO A 385 16.74 -2.22 1.79
N GLU A 386 17.40 -1.97 2.93
CA GLU A 386 17.01 -0.93 3.90
C GLU A 386 17.30 0.49 3.41
N THR A 387 18.23 0.65 2.47
CA THR A 387 18.56 1.95 1.88
C THR A 387 18.00 2.11 0.48
N ALA A 388 17.22 1.12 0.00
CA ALA A 388 16.55 1.11 -1.30
C ALA A 388 15.09 1.54 -1.19
N ILE A 389 14.53 2.15 -2.25
CA ILE A 389 13.08 2.39 -2.36
C ILE A 389 12.54 1.60 -3.55
N THR A 390 11.98 0.43 -3.24
CA THR A 390 11.44 -0.54 -4.20
C THR A 390 9.96 -0.28 -4.49
N ASP A 391 9.38 -0.99 -5.49
CA ASP A 391 7.93 -0.96 -5.76
C ASP A 391 7.12 -1.26 -4.49
N GLU A 392 7.64 -2.14 -3.62
CA GLU A 392 6.98 -2.61 -2.41
C GLU A 392 6.80 -1.50 -1.37
N HIS A 393 7.84 -0.70 -1.15
CA HIS A 393 7.76 0.48 -0.29
C HIS A 393 6.72 1.48 -0.83
N ILE A 394 6.66 1.67 -2.15
CA ILE A 394 5.78 2.68 -2.74
C ILE A 394 4.32 2.20 -2.78
N TYR A 395 4.04 0.97 -3.21
CA TYR A 395 2.66 0.47 -3.28
C TYR A 395 2.04 0.28 -1.91
N ALA A 396 2.84 0.02 -0.87
CA ALA A 396 2.32 -0.06 0.50
C ALA A 396 1.61 1.23 0.91
N LEU A 397 2.06 2.37 0.39
CA LEU A 397 1.52 3.70 0.70
C LEU A 397 0.28 4.03 -0.13
N TYR A 398 0.23 3.65 -1.41
CA TYR A 398 -0.85 4.08 -2.31
C TYR A 398 -1.89 3.01 -2.66
N SER A 399 -1.62 1.71 -2.45
CA SER A 399 -2.46 0.63 -2.99
C SER A 399 -3.92 0.68 -2.53
N GLN A 400 -4.16 1.23 -1.33
CA GLN A 400 -5.48 1.37 -0.71
C GLN A 400 -6.16 2.73 -0.93
N LEU A 401 -5.55 3.63 -1.72
CA LEU A 401 -6.13 4.95 -1.95
C LEU A 401 -7.51 4.87 -2.66
N PRO A 402 -8.37 5.88 -2.49
CA PRO A 402 -9.63 5.97 -3.22
C PRO A 402 -9.38 6.02 -4.73
N TYR A 403 -10.15 5.29 -5.53
CA TYR A 403 -9.92 5.23 -6.99
C TYR A 403 -10.18 6.56 -7.72
N ASP A 404 -11.02 7.43 -7.14
CA ASP A 404 -11.26 8.77 -7.65
C ASP A 404 -10.21 9.80 -7.18
N ALA A 405 -9.24 9.37 -6.37
CA ALA A 405 -8.08 10.17 -6.03
C ALA A 405 -7.09 10.19 -7.21
N ARG A 406 -6.35 11.30 -7.38
CA ARG A 406 -5.45 11.52 -8.52
C ARG A 406 -4.00 11.60 -8.04
N LEU A 407 -3.25 10.52 -8.19
CA LEU A 407 -1.81 10.47 -7.90
C LEU A 407 -1.01 10.30 -9.19
N VAL A 408 -0.04 11.18 -9.41
CA VAL A 408 0.92 11.09 -10.51
C VAL A 408 2.32 10.92 -9.97
N MET A 409 3.03 9.94 -10.51
CA MET A 409 4.40 9.62 -10.17
C MET A 409 5.26 9.80 -11.40
N ILE A 410 6.22 10.71 -11.34
CA ILE A 410 7.10 11.06 -12.45
C ILE A 410 8.53 10.69 -12.04
N PHE A 411 9.17 9.84 -12.84
CA PHE A 411 10.49 9.29 -12.57
C PHE A 411 11.47 9.74 -13.67
N ASP A 412 12.37 10.66 -13.34
CA ASP A 412 13.53 11.03 -14.16
C ASP A 412 14.79 10.31 -13.67
N CYS A 413 14.79 9.00 -13.89
CA CYS A 413 15.86 8.06 -13.60
C CYS A 413 15.86 6.93 -14.64
N CYS A 414 16.92 6.13 -14.69
CA CYS A 414 16.92 4.87 -15.44
C CYS A 414 17.23 3.69 -14.53
N HIS A 415 16.58 2.57 -14.81
CA HIS A 415 16.73 1.31 -14.07
C HIS A 415 17.53 0.27 -14.84
N SER A 416 17.88 0.52 -16.11
CA SER A 416 18.77 -0.34 -16.88
C SER A 416 20.21 -0.18 -16.38
N GLY A 417 20.86 -1.30 -16.08
CA GLY A 417 22.31 -1.35 -15.94
C GLY A 417 22.95 -1.02 -17.29
N GLY A 418 23.84 -0.04 -17.33
CA GLY A 418 24.55 0.35 -18.56
C GLY A 418 25.93 0.90 -18.26
N VAL A 419 26.95 0.43 -18.99
CA VAL A 419 28.32 0.94 -18.87
C VAL A 419 28.39 2.34 -19.50
N HIS A 420 28.62 3.36 -18.68
CA HIS A 420 28.91 4.70 -19.19
C HIS A 420 30.36 4.78 -19.70
N ARG A 421 30.51 5.31 -20.92
CA ARG A 421 31.83 5.68 -21.43
C ARG A 421 32.23 7.02 -20.79
N GLN A 422 33.45 7.09 -20.26
CA GLN A 422 34.01 8.37 -19.79
C GLN A 422 33.96 9.40 -20.92
N GLY A 423 33.39 10.58 -20.65
CA GLY A 423 33.25 11.69 -21.60
C GLY A 423 31.91 11.78 -22.37
N GLY A 424 30.97 10.84 -22.15
CA GLY A 424 29.60 10.92 -22.67
C GLY A 424 28.64 11.68 -21.76
N ALA A 425 27.37 11.81 -22.18
CA ALA A 425 26.30 12.31 -21.31
C ALA A 425 26.17 11.42 -20.06
N ARG A 426 26.15 12.04 -18.87
CA ARG A 426 25.98 11.30 -17.61
C ARG A 426 24.56 10.72 -17.56
N ALA A 427 24.45 9.43 -17.32
CA ALA A 427 23.15 8.82 -17.16
C ALA A 427 22.74 8.74 -15.69
N ARG A 428 21.43 8.57 -15.50
CA ARG A 428 20.74 8.63 -14.22
C ARG A 428 20.39 7.23 -13.72
N GLY A 429 21.37 6.33 -13.81
CA GLY A 429 21.31 4.96 -13.31
C GLY A 429 22.67 4.52 -12.81
N ILE A 430 22.69 3.59 -11.86
CA ILE A 430 23.92 3.00 -11.33
C ILE A 430 23.96 1.51 -11.58
N THR A 431 25.16 0.99 -11.83
CA THR A 431 25.40 -0.44 -11.99
C THR A 431 25.80 -1.07 -10.65
N PRO A 432 25.33 -2.30 -10.36
CA PRO A 432 25.72 -3.01 -9.14
C PRO A 432 27.23 -3.22 -9.06
N PRO A 433 27.82 -3.20 -7.84
CA PRO A 433 29.20 -3.63 -7.63
C PRO A 433 29.35 -5.10 -8.05
N ASP A 434 30.57 -5.51 -8.37
CA ASP A 434 30.83 -6.81 -9.01
C ASP A 434 30.36 -8.01 -8.17
N ASP A 435 30.38 -7.92 -6.84
CA ASP A 435 29.90 -8.98 -5.94
C ASP A 435 28.37 -9.15 -5.98
N ILE A 436 27.62 -8.09 -6.31
CA ILE A 436 26.17 -8.12 -6.53
C ILE A 436 25.86 -8.47 -7.99
N ARG A 437 26.61 -7.89 -8.94
CA ARG A 437 26.48 -8.17 -10.37
C ARG A 437 26.71 -9.64 -10.68
N HIS A 438 27.70 -10.27 -10.04
CA HIS A 438 27.98 -11.70 -10.16
C HIS A 438 26.74 -12.57 -9.90
N ARG A 439 25.85 -12.12 -9.00
CA ARG A 439 24.63 -12.85 -8.61
C ARG A 439 23.57 -12.82 -9.73
N GLN A 440 23.69 -11.88 -10.67
CA GLN A 440 22.86 -11.80 -11.87
C GLN A 440 23.44 -12.61 -13.04
N LEU A 441 24.60 -13.25 -12.86
CA LEU A 441 25.28 -14.02 -13.89
C LEU A 441 25.21 -15.53 -13.57
N LYS A 442 25.34 -16.35 -14.61
CA LYS A 442 25.59 -17.79 -14.53
C LYS A 442 26.81 -18.14 -15.37
N TRP A 443 27.60 -19.12 -14.92
CA TRP A 443 28.69 -19.66 -15.72
C TRP A 443 28.13 -20.58 -16.80
N ASP A 444 28.29 -20.21 -18.07
CA ASP A 444 27.97 -21.08 -19.19
C ASP A 444 29.18 -21.96 -19.51
N VAL A 445 29.09 -23.25 -19.16
CA VAL A 445 30.16 -24.22 -19.38
C VAL A 445 30.47 -24.44 -20.86
N ARG A 446 29.48 -24.31 -21.75
CA ARG A 446 29.69 -24.51 -23.20
C ARG A 446 30.39 -23.32 -23.82
N ALA A 447 30.00 -22.11 -23.42
CA ALA A 447 30.59 -20.88 -23.92
C ALA A 447 31.87 -20.48 -23.15
N GLN A 448 32.17 -21.12 -22.02
CA GLN A 448 33.30 -20.79 -21.12
C GLN A 448 33.32 -19.31 -20.73
N MET A 449 32.15 -18.76 -20.41
CA MET A 449 31.99 -17.36 -20.05
C MET A 449 30.83 -17.17 -19.07
N TRP A 450 30.87 -16.04 -18.36
CA TRP A 450 29.73 -15.55 -17.59
C TRP A 450 28.69 -14.96 -18.54
N VAL A 451 27.45 -15.42 -18.41
CA VAL A 451 26.29 -14.92 -19.15
C VAL A 451 25.22 -14.48 -18.18
N ASP A 452 24.25 -13.68 -18.63
CA ASP A 452 23.13 -13.28 -17.78
C ASP A 452 22.32 -14.50 -17.33
N ARG A 453 21.93 -14.47 -16.05
CA ARG A 453 21.03 -15.48 -15.48
C ARG A 453 19.63 -15.25 -16.06
N GLU A 454 18.98 -16.35 -16.44
CA GLU A 454 17.57 -16.33 -16.79
C GLU A 454 16.78 -16.52 -15.50
N PHE A 455 15.86 -15.59 -15.25
CA PHE A 455 14.95 -15.64 -14.11
C PHE A 455 13.60 -16.19 -14.54
N GLU A 456 12.91 -16.87 -13.62
CA GLU A 456 11.54 -17.33 -13.89
C GLU A 456 10.61 -16.14 -14.08
N ARG A 457 9.63 -16.31 -14.97
CA ARG A 457 8.63 -15.28 -15.22
C ARG A 457 7.72 -15.14 -14.01
N ILE A 458 7.61 -13.92 -13.50
CA ILE A 458 6.70 -13.57 -12.42
C ILE A 458 5.28 -13.55 -12.95
N ASN A 459 4.35 -14.19 -12.23
CA ASN A 459 2.92 -14.18 -12.53
C ASN A 459 2.61 -14.51 -14.00
N ALA A 460 3.04 -15.68 -14.47
CA ALA A 460 2.95 -16.09 -15.88
C ALA A 460 1.53 -15.97 -16.47
N ASP A 461 0.51 -16.11 -15.63
CA ASP A 461 -0.91 -16.04 -15.98
C ASP A 461 -1.52 -14.63 -15.89
N PHE A 462 -0.73 -13.60 -15.58
CA PHE A 462 -1.20 -12.23 -15.38
C PHE A 462 -2.03 -11.69 -16.55
N SER A 463 -1.53 -11.85 -17.77
CA SER A 463 -2.19 -11.38 -18.98
C SER A 463 -1.76 -12.21 -20.18
N THR A 464 -2.67 -12.36 -21.15
CA THR A 464 -2.35 -12.93 -22.46
C THR A 464 -1.69 -11.91 -23.40
N SER A 465 -1.67 -10.62 -23.03
CA SER A 465 -1.07 -9.55 -23.84
C SER A 465 0.42 -9.41 -23.53
N THR A 466 1.28 -9.63 -24.53
CA THR A 466 2.73 -9.43 -24.38
C THR A 466 3.08 -8.02 -23.93
N LYS A 467 2.43 -6.99 -24.51
CA LYS A 467 2.62 -5.59 -24.11
C LYS A 467 2.27 -5.36 -22.65
N SER A 468 1.12 -5.87 -22.20
CA SER A 468 0.70 -5.74 -20.79
C SER A 468 1.67 -6.42 -19.83
N ASN A 469 2.26 -7.55 -20.22
CA ASN A 469 3.25 -8.21 -19.40
C ASN A 469 4.56 -7.40 -19.36
N ALA A 470 5.01 -6.88 -20.50
CA ALA A 470 6.20 -6.04 -20.56
C ALA A 470 6.03 -4.73 -19.78
N ASP A 471 4.84 -4.14 -19.83
CA ASP A 471 4.51 -2.98 -19.02
C ASP A 471 4.65 -3.33 -17.52
N PHE A 472 4.11 -4.44 -17.02
CA PHE A 472 4.16 -4.70 -15.57
C PHE A 472 5.44 -5.38 -15.08
N PHE A 473 6.08 -6.22 -15.90
CA PHE A 473 7.15 -7.14 -15.49
C PHE A 473 8.44 -7.01 -16.32
N GLY A 474 8.49 -6.04 -17.23
CA GLY A 474 9.57 -5.93 -18.21
C GLY A 474 9.50 -6.98 -19.31
N LYS A 475 10.30 -6.81 -20.38
CA LYS A 475 10.31 -7.72 -21.54
C LYS A 475 10.66 -9.16 -21.17
N GLY A 476 11.56 -9.33 -20.20
CA GLY A 476 11.93 -10.65 -19.65
C GLY A 476 10.85 -11.27 -18.75
N GLY A 477 9.87 -10.48 -18.29
CA GLY A 477 8.79 -10.95 -17.43
C GLY A 477 9.21 -11.27 -15.99
N SER A 478 10.45 -10.94 -15.61
CA SER A 478 11.06 -11.27 -14.32
C SER A 478 11.52 -10.05 -13.51
N THR A 479 11.12 -8.85 -13.93
CA THR A 479 11.49 -7.59 -13.27
C THR A 479 10.27 -6.97 -12.60
N LEU A 480 10.33 -6.74 -11.29
CA LEU A 480 9.34 -5.94 -10.58
C LEU A 480 9.59 -4.46 -10.86
N ARG A 481 8.73 -3.86 -11.69
CA ARG A 481 8.86 -2.47 -12.11
C ARG A 481 8.23 -1.50 -11.12
N LEU A 482 8.83 -0.33 -10.98
CA LEU A 482 8.50 0.64 -9.94
C LEU A 482 7.10 1.25 -10.11
N GLY A 483 6.34 1.35 -9.01
CA GLY A 483 5.05 2.02 -8.95
C GLY A 483 3.87 1.24 -9.54
N ARG A 484 4.04 -0.04 -9.88
CA ARG A 484 3.01 -0.83 -10.59
C ARG A 484 2.19 -1.75 -9.69
N ALA A 485 2.66 -2.00 -8.45
CA ALA A 485 2.05 -2.92 -7.51
C ALA A 485 1.81 -4.31 -8.11
N ALA A 486 2.73 -4.77 -8.95
CA ALA A 486 2.51 -5.94 -9.82
C ALA A 486 2.23 -7.22 -9.01
N MET A 487 2.85 -7.36 -7.84
CA MET A 487 2.65 -8.47 -6.91
C MET A 487 1.27 -8.47 -6.24
N LEU A 488 0.64 -7.30 -6.06
CA LEU A 488 -0.70 -7.18 -5.49
C LEU A 488 -1.82 -7.42 -6.52
N ARG A 489 -1.46 -7.56 -7.79
CA ARG A 489 -2.40 -7.81 -8.90
C ARG A 489 -2.50 -9.29 -9.25
N ALA A 490 -2.11 -10.15 -8.31
CA ALA A 490 -2.15 -11.59 -8.48
C ALA A 490 -3.61 -12.10 -8.56
N GLN A 491 -3.80 -13.18 -9.31
CA GLN A 491 -5.01 -14.01 -9.31
C GLN A 491 -6.29 -13.29 -9.73
N THR A 492 -6.33 -12.81 -10.96
CA THR A 492 -7.60 -12.72 -11.64
C THR A 492 -7.46 -13.42 -12.97
N SER A 493 -8.00 -14.64 -13.08
CA SER A 493 -8.19 -15.24 -14.40
C SER A 493 -8.90 -14.21 -15.27
N GLN A 494 -8.60 -14.12 -16.58
CA GLN A 494 -9.30 -13.15 -17.43
C GLN A 494 -10.82 -13.23 -17.29
N THR A 495 -11.35 -14.41 -16.97
CA THR A 495 -12.76 -14.66 -16.64
C THR A 495 -13.23 -13.94 -15.38
N GLU A 496 -12.51 -14.05 -14.26
CA GLU A 496 -12.81 -13.32 -13.02
C GLU A 496 -12.67 -11.81 -13.21
N TYR A 497 -11.72 -11.36 -14.03
CA TYR A 497 -11.49 -9.93 -14.29
C TYR A 497 -12.64 -9.37 -15.12
N ARG A 498 -13.09 -10.11 -16.14
CA ARG A 498 -14.26 -9.76 -16.94
C ARG A 498 -15.54 -9.75 -16.09
N ARG A 499 -15.72 -10.70 -15.17
CA ARG A 499 -16.85 -10.71 -14.22
C ARG A 499 -16.80 -9.52 -13.26
N ALA A 500 -15.62 -9.20 -12.73
CA ALA A 500 -15.39 -8.03 -11.89
C ALA A 500 -15.69 -6.72 -12.62
N LYS A 501 -15.27 -6.60 -13.89
CA LYS A 501 -15.54 -5.44 -14.77
C LYS A 501 -17.04 -5.19 -14.99
N THR A 502 -17.87 -6.23 -14.89
CA THR A 502 -19.34 -6.13 -14.97
C THR A 502 -20.02 -5.87 -13.62
N GLY A 503 -19.29 -5.93 -12.51
CA GLY A 503 -19.79 -5.61 -11.17
C GLY A 503 -19.78 -4.10 -10.86
N ALA A 504 -20.42 -3.72 -9.74
CA ALA A 504 -20.57 -2.30 -9.34
C ALA A 504 -19.30 -1.64 -8.77
N GLY A 505 -18.15 -2.32 -8.77
CA GLY A 505 -16.91 -1.83 -8.12
C GLY A 505 -15.65 -2.15 -8.91
N ALA A 506 -14.67 -1.26 -8.81
CA ALA A 506 -13.33 -1.48 -9.36
C ALA A 506 -12.57 -2.54 -8.53
N VAL A 507 -11.77 -3.35 -9.21
CA VAL A 507 -11.04 -4.50 -8.66
C VAL A 507 -9.54 -4.28 -8.82
N GLY A 508 -8.73 -4.70 -7.85
CA GLY A 508 -7.27 -4.54 -7.88
C GLY A 508 -6.77 -3.38 -7.01
N PRO A 509 -5.47 -3.35 -6.66
CA PRO A 509 -4.87 -2.20 -5.99
C PRO A 509 -5.00 -0.94 -6.86
N TYR A 510 -5.03 0.23 -6.21
CA TYR A 510 -4.98 1.53 -6.89
C TYR A 510 -3.76 1.60 -7.83
N LEU A 511 -3.95 2.12 -9.05
CA LEU A 511 -2.88 2.37 -10.02
C LEU A 511 -2.67 3.89 -10.17
N PRO A 512 -1.54 4.46 -9.72
CA PRO A 512 -1.20 5.84 -10.05
C PRO A 512 -0.96 6.01 -11.55
N MET A 513 -0.97 7.25 -12.02
CA MET A 513 -0.40 7.53 -13.34
C MET A 513 1.11 7.67 -13.21
N ILE A 514 1.84 6.82 -13.92
CA ILE A 514 3.29 6.73 -13.89
C ILE A 514 3.82 7.31 -15.21
N ILE A 515 4.80 8.20 -15.11
CA ILE A 515 5.54 8.74 -16.25
C ILE A 515 7.02 8.47 -16.01
N GLU A 516 7.66 7.77 -16.95
CA GLU A 516 9.09 7.41 -16.88
C GLU A 516 9.85 8.16 -17.96
N ALA A 517 11.06 8.64 -17.65
CA ALA A 517 11.90 9.38 -18.59
C ALA A 517 12.42 8.56 -19.78
N CYS A 518 12.54 7.24 -19.63
CA CYS A 518 13.08 6.34 -20.64
C CYS A 518 12.40 4.96 -20.60
N GLY A 519 12.58 4.18 -21.67
CA GLY A 519 12.14 2.79 -21.73
C GLY A 519 13.05 1.86 -20.91
N GLU A 520 12.62 0.61 -20.75
CA GLU A 520 13.30 -0.43 -19.94
C GLU A 520 14.79 -0.60 -20.26
N ASP A 521 15.15 -0.74 -21.55
CA ASP A 521 16.55 -0.94 -21.99
C ASP A 521 17.25 0.37 -22.37
N GLN A 522 16.73 1.51 -21.90
CA GLN A 522 17.25 2.83 -22.23
C GLN A 522 17.72 3.54 -20.97
N LEU A 523 18.64 4.48 -21.17
CA LEU A 523 19.17 5.34 -20.14
C LEU A 523 18.45 6.70 -20.16
N SER A 524 18.29 7.32 -18.98
CA SER A 524 17.92 8.73 -18.84
C SER A 524 19.20 9.54 -18.64
N PHE A 525 19.30 10.74 -19.22
CA PHE A 525 20.53 11.51 -19.26
C PHE A 525 20.42 12.93 -18.69
N GLU A 526 21.55 13.48 -18.25
CA GLU A 526 21.71 14.91 -18.02
C GLU A 526 21.80 15.70 -19.34
N TYR A 527 21.21 16.90 -19.31
CA TYR A 527 21.24 17.90 -20.36
C TYR A 527 21.83 19.19 -19.82
N ARG A 528 22.74 19.80 -20.59
CA ARG A 528 23.39 21.06 -20.23
C ARG A 528 22.82 22.20 -21.05
N HIS A 529 22.15 23.12 -20.37
CA HIS A 529 21.61 24.35 -20.96
C HIS A 529 22.49 25.54 -20.55
N GLY A 530 23.47 25.88 -21.40
CA GLY A 530 24.48 26.87 -21.05
C GLY A 530 25.35 26.41 -19.87
N ALA A 531 25.31 27.16 -18.77
CA ALA A 531 26.06 26.84 -17.56
C ALA A 531 25.30 25.93 -16.58
N THR A 532 24.01 25.67 -16.82
CA THR A 532 23.14 24.94 -15.90
C THR A 532 22.85 23.54 -16.41
N SER A 533 22.93 22.55 -15.52
CA SER A 533 22.60 21.15 -15.79
C SER A 533 21.14 20.85 -15.39
N TYR A 534 20.47 20.00 -16.17
CA TYR A 534 19.10 19.52 -15.98
C TYR A 534 19.02 18.04 -16.38
N GLY A 535 17.90 17.38 -16.13
CA GLY A 535 17.54 16.13 -16.80
C GLY A 535 17.05 16.44 -18.21
N ALA A 536 17.53 15.71 -19.22
CA ALA A 536 17.08 15.89 -20.60
C ALA A 536 15.56 15.74 -20.70
N PHE A 537 15.00 14.74 -20.00
CA PHE A 537 13.55 14.51 -19.94
C PHE A 537 12.86 15.68 -19.24
N THR A 538 13.29 16.03 -18.02
CA THR A 538 12.64 17.08 -17.24
C THR A 538 12.69 18.45 -17.91
N PHE A 539 13.82 18.81 -18.54
CA PHE A 539 13.95 20.04 -19.31
C PHE A 539 12.92 20.09 -20.44
N CYS A 540 12.82 19.02 -21.24
CA CYS A 540 11.84 18.93 -22.32
C CYS A 540 10.40 18.97 -21.77
N PHE A 541 10.11 18.14 -20.77
CA PHE A 541 8.79 17.98 -20.16
C PHE A 541 8.26 19.31 -19.60
N ALA A 542 9.08 20.00 -18.79
CA ALA A 542 8.73 21.30 -18.22
C ALA A 542 8.55 22.38 -19.31
N SER A 543 9.37 22.35 -20.36
CA SER A 543 9.25 23.32 -21.46
C SER A 543 7.94 23.14 -22.26
N ILE A 544 7.52 21.90 -22.52
CA ILE A 544 6.26 21.61 -23.21
C ILE A 544 5.06 22.03 -22.36
N LEU A 545 5.10 21.79 -21.05
CA LEU A 545 4.04 22.24 -20.13
C LEU A 545 3.86 23.77 -20.12
N ARG A 546 4.96 24.53 -20.30
CA ARG A 546 4.89 25.99 -20.39
C ARG A 546 4.43 26.49 -21.75
N GLU A 547 4.81 25.80 -22.82
CA GLU A 547 4.47 26.17 -24.19
C GLU A 547 2.97 25.92 -24.49
N TYR A 548 2.43 24.80 -24.01
CA TYR A 548 1.06 24.38 -24.32
C TYR A 548 0.14 24.49 -23.10
N LYS A 549 -0.90 25.32 -23.23
CA LYS A 549 -1.88 25.57 -22.16
C LYS A 549 -2.92 24.46 -21.94
N SER A 550 -3.03 23.52 -22.87
CA SER A 550 -4.01 22.42 -22.80
C SER A 550 -3.48 21.23 -23.60
N LEU A 551 -3.06 20.18 -22.88
CA LEU A 551 -2.66 18.89 -23.43
C LEU A 551 -3.23 17.78 -22.57
N THR A 552 -3.40 16.59 -23.15
CA THR A 552 -3.51 15.37 -22.33
C THR A 552 -2.15 14.90 -21.85
N PHE A 553 -2.11 14.04 -20.82
CA PHE A 553 -0.86 13.40 -20.39
C PHE A 553 -0.20 12.58 -21.49
N ALA A 554 -0.98 11.84 -22.27
CA ALA A 554 -0.47 11.13 -23.44
C ALA A 554 0.19 12.08 -24.46
N GLN A 555 -0.45 13.21 -24.76
CA GLN A 555 0.10 14.21 -25.69
C GLN A 555 1.37 14.88 -25.15
N LEU A 556 1.42 15.15 -23.84
CA LEU A 556 2.60 15.71 -23.18
C LEU A 556 3.81 14.76 -23.31
N VAL A 557 3.61 13.47 -23.04
CA VAL A 557 4.68 12.46 -23.14
C VAL A 557 5.16 12.29 -24.57
N GLU A 558 4.25 12.23 -25.54
CA GLU A 558 4.61 12.13 -26.96
C GLU A 558 5.37 13.37 -27.47
N ARG A 559 4.95 14.58 -27.07
CA ARG A 559 5.68 15.81 -27.41
C ARG A 559 7.04 15.89 -26.73
N THR A 560 7.14 15.41 -25.49
CA THR A 560 8.41 15.33 -24.77
C THR A 560 9.38 14.42 -25.50
N LYS A 561 8.91 13.26 -25.98
CA LYS A 561 9.69 12.34 -26.82
C LYS A 561 10.18 13.00 -28.11
N GLN A 562 9.33 13.76 -28.81
CA GLN A 562 9.71 14.47 -30.04
C GLN A 562 10.82 15.49 -29.77
N LYS A 563 10.68 16.29 -28.71
CA LYS A 563 11.69 17.29 -28.32
C LYS A 563 13.01 16.67 -27.87
N LEU A 564 12.97 15.52 -27.20
CA LEU A 564 14.17 14.75 -26.87
C LEU A 564 14.92 14.30 -28.12
N ALA A 565 14.21 13.81 -29.13
CA ALA A 565 14.80 13.42 -30.40
C ALA A 565 15.42 14.62 -31.14
N GLU A 566 14.80 15.80 -31.09
CA GLU A 566 15.36 17.05 -31.62
C GLU A 566 16.67 17.44 -30.92
N LEU A 567 16.76 17.20 -29.62
CA LEU A 567 17.99 17.37 -28.82
C LEU A 567 18.96 16.19 -28.93
N GLN A 568 18.71 15.25 -29.84
CA GLN A 568 19.55 14.06 -30.10
C GLN A 568 19.68 13.10 -28.90
N TYR A 569 18.70 13.08 -28.01
CA TYR A 569 18.60 12.07 -26.94
C TYR A 569 17.73 10.90 -27.40
N GLY A 570 18.29 9.68 -27.38
CA GLY A 570 17.59 8.46 -27.78
C GLY A 570 16.61 7.89 -26.75
N GLN A 571 16.44 8.57 -25.60
CA GLN A 571 15.53 8.13 -24.54
C GLN A 571 14.07 8.31 -24.96
N THR A 572 13.23 7.32 -24.67
CA THR A 572 11.82 7.27 -25.06
C THR A 572 10.93 7.24 -23.81
N PRO A 573 10.38 8.40 -23.40
CA PRO A 573 9.51 8.47 -22.24
C PRO A 573 8.30 7.54 -22.35
N GLN A 574 7.86 6.99 -21.21
CA GLN A 574 6.73 6.08 -21.11
C GLN A 574 5.65 6.63 -20.20
N ILE A 575 4.41 6.18 -20.41
CA ILE A 575 3.27 6.48 -19.54
C ILE A 575 2.43 5.23 -19.29
N LEU A 576 2.09 4.99 -18.03
CA LEU A 576 1.18 3.93 -17.59
C LEU A 576 0.14 4.53 -16.65
N GLY A 577 -1.11 4.11 -16.76
CA GLY A 577 -2.12 4.47 -15.78
C GLY A 577 -3.55 4.18 -16.24
N PRO A 578 -4.55 4.46 -15.40
CA PRO A 578 -5.96 4.35 -15.79
C PRO A 578 -6.25 5.23 -17.01
N SER A 579 -6.92 4.66 -18.02
CA SER A 579 -7.17 5.35 -19.29
C SER A 579 -7.86 6.71 -19.16
N LEU A 580 -8.82 6.83 -18.23
CA LEU A 580 -9.48 8.09 -17.95
C LEU A 580 -8.53 9.20 -17.46
N PHE A 581 -7.41 8.83 -16.83
CA PHE A 581 -6.40 9.77 -16.36
C PHE A 581 -5.32 10.04 -17.40
N VAL A 582 -4.89 9.03 -18.15
CA VAL A 582 -3.94 9.19 -19.27
C VAL A 582 -4.49 10.13 -20.35
N ASP A 583 -5.79 10.03 -20.63
CA ASP A 583 -6.49 10.87 -21.61
C ASP A 583 -7.02 12.19 -21.00
N ALA A 584 -6.76 12.47 -19.71
CA ALA A 584 -7.20 13.69 -19.05
C ALA A 584 -6.35 14.91 -19.42
N GLN A 585 -6.99 16.09 -19.46
CA GLN A 585 -6.33 17.38 -19.70
C GLN A 585 -5.47 17.84 -18.50
N ILE A 586 -4.40 18.56 -18.80
CA ILE A 586 -3.46 19.18 -17.85
C ILE A 586 -3.58 20.72 -17.91
N PRO A 587 -3.59 21.42 -16.76
CA PRO A 587 -3.79 20.87 -15.43
C PRO A 587 -5.17 20.23 -15.32
N TRP A 588 -5.38 19.28 -14.40
CA TRP A 588 -6.71 18.68 -14.26
C TRP A 588 -7.75 19.79 -14.05
N PRO A 589 -8.90 19.74 -14.75
CA PRO A 589 -9.94 20.74 -14.58
C PRO A 589 -10.37 20.81 -13.10
N THR A 590 -10.17 21.97 -12.47
CA THR A 590 -10.75 22.29 -11.17
C THR A 590 -12.27 22.39 -11.34
N GLY A 591 -13.03 21.79 -10.43
CA GLY A 591 -14.36 21.26 -10.73
C GLY A 591 -15.47 22.21 -11.21
N GLN A 592 -16.56 21.57 -11.67
CA GLN A 592 -17.88 22.06 -12.15
C GLN A 592 -18.00 22.24 -13.67
N GLY A 593 -18.17 21.14 -14.41
CA GLY A 593 -18.63 21.22 -15.81
C GLY A 593 -18.16 20.10 -16.74
N GLY A 594 -17.08 19.40 -16.41
CA GLY A 594 -16.69 18.19 -17.15
C GLY A 594 -17.65 17.04 -16.83
N LYS A 595 -18.27 16.43 -17.86
CA LYS A 595 -19.01 15.15 -17.79
C LYS A 595 -18.10 13.95 -17.42
N THR A 596 -17.18 14.12 -16.48
CA THR A 596 -16.12 13.17 -16.15
C THR A 596 -15.92 13.04 -14.64
N SER A 597 -16.97 13.28 -13.84
CA SER A 597 -17.09 12.45 -12.63
C SER A 597 -17.33 11.04 -13.15
N PRO A 598 -16.41 10.08 -12.96
CA PRO A 598 -16.68 8.72 -13.39
C PRO A 598 -18.00 8.30 -12.71
N PRO A 599 -18.92 7.63 -13.43
CA PRO A 599 -20.10 7.07 -12.77
C PRO A 599 -19.63 6.25 -11.57
N ALA A 600 -20.41 6.25 -10.49
CA ALA A 600 -20.12 5.40 -9.34
C ALA A 600 -19.94 3.96 -9.85
N GLY A 601 -18.70 3.46 -9.80
CA GLY A 601 -18.32 2.17 -10.38
C GLY A 601 -17.27 2.24 -11.51
N THR A 602 -16.02 2.62 -11.18
CA THR A 602 -14.73 2.45 -11.95
C THR A 602 -14.28 3.70 -12.72
N PRO A 603 -13.00 4.19 -12.66
CA PRO A 603 -11.74 3.41 -12.57
C PRO A 603 -10.64 3.92 -11.61
N GLY A 604 -9.77 2.97 -11.27
CA GLY A 604 -8.49 3.09 -10.56
C GLY A 604 -7.91 1.69 -10.28
N GLY A 605 -8.78 0.66 -10.35
CA GLY A 605 -8.42 -0.76 -10.40
C GLY A 605 -8.39 -1.38 -11.81
N SER A 606 -8.78 -0.66 -12.87
CA SER A 606 -8.70 -1.24 -14.21
C SER A 606 -7.23 -1.45 -14.61
N THR A 607 -6.87 -2.66 -15.06
CA THR A 607 -5.73 -2.84 -15.96
C THR A 607 -5.85 -1.79 -17.07
N PRO A 608 -4.77 -1.06 -17.41
CA PRO A 608 -4.81 0.08 -18.33
C PRO A 608 -5.61 -0.21 -19.61
N LYS A 609 -6.12 0.83 -20.30
CA LYS A 609 -6.41 0.66 -21.74
C LYS A 609 -5.07 0.27 -22.37
N LEU A 610 -4.96 -0.99 -22.75
CA LEU A 610 -4.00 -1.41 -23.74
C LEU A 610 -4.56 -0.88 -25.06
N SER A 611 -4.01 0.24 -25.53
CA SER A 611 -4.27 0.71 -26.88
C SER A 611 -3.87 -0.39 -27.86
N GLY A 612 -4.81 -0.87 -28.69
CA GLY A 612 -4.58 -1.61 -29.94
C GLY A 612 -3.79 -2.89 -29.79
#